data_AF-A0A956HQ50-F1
#
_entry.id   AF-A0A956HQ50-F1
#
_cell.length_a   1.000
_cell.length_b   1.000
_cell.length_c   1.000
_cell.angle_alpha   90.00
_cell.angle_beta   90.00
_cell.angle_gamma   90.00
#
_symmetry.space_group_name_H-M   'P 1'
#
loop_
_entity.id
_entity.type
_entity.pdbx_description
1 polymer ?
#
loop_
_entity_poly.entity_id
_entity_poly.type
_entity_poly.pdbx_seq_one_letter_code
_entity_poly.pdbx_strand_id
1 'polypeptide(L)'
;MSEALGRLRRHLQLVDDAVDDIVARHRGEVSCRPGCSDCCHQTFRVTALEGALLRAGLAALPAAQAASIRARAGAYRPDARVACPALDDAGCCQLYAHRPAICRKYGVPLWHPDRPHELRTCHMNFRS
;
A
#
# COMPACT_ATOMS: atom_id res chain seq x y z
N MET A 1 8.25 -10.88 -18.62
CA MET A 1 8.11 -9.96 -17.47
C MET A 1 7.20 -8.76 -17.77
N SER A 2 7.38 -8.05 -18.90
CA SER A 2 6.56 -6.87 -19.26
C SER A 2 5.04 -7.15 -19.29
N GLU A 3 4.61 -8.24 -19.94
CA GLU A 3 3.19 -8.61 -20.02
C GLU A 3 2.57 -8.87 -18.63
N ALA A 4 3.27 -9.63 -17.78
CA ALA A 4 2.80 -9.94 -16.43
C ALA A 4 2.64 -8.66 -15.58
N LEU A 5 3.58 -7.71 -15.70
CA LEU A 5 3.45 -6.40 -15.05
C LEU A 5 2.27 -5.59 -15.61
N GLY A 6 2.01 -5.67 -16.92
CA GLY A 6 0.83 -5.06 -17.54
C GLY A 6 -0.48 -5.63 -16.97
N ARG A 7 -0.58 -6.95 -16.83
CA ARG A 7 -1.73 -7.62 -16.21
C ARG A 7 -1.88 -7.25 -14.74
N LEU A 8 -0.78 -7.21 -13.98
CA LEU A 8 -0.80 -6.76 -12.58
C LEU A 8 -1.32 -5.33 -12.46
N ARG A 9 -0.82 -4.39 -13.28
CA ARG A 9 -1.30 -2.99 -13.26
C ARG A 9 -2.79 -2.89 -13.53
N ARG A 10 -3.31 -3.64 -14.51
CA ARG A 10 -4.76 -3.70 -14.77
C ARG A 10 -5.53 -4.23 -13.55
N HIS A 11 -5.03 -5.28 -12.91
CA HIS A 11 -5.65 -5.80 -11.69
C HIS A 11 -5.63 -4.76 -10.55
N LEU A 12 -4.51 -4.06 -10.35
CA LEU A 12 -4.40 -3.01 -9.34
C LEU A 12 -5.34 -1.84 -9.61
N GLN A 13 -5.59 -1.49 -10.89
CA GLN A 13 -6.59 -0.48 -11.24
C GLN A 13 -7.99 -0.90 -10.82
N LEU A 14 -8.39 -2.16 -11.07
CA LEU A 14 -9.69 -2.67 -10.62
C LEU A 14 -9.82 -2.64 -9.08
N VAL A 15 -8.72 -2.86 -8.37
CA VAL A 15 -8.68 -2.74 -6.91
C VAL A 15 -8.83 -1.28 -6.49
N ASP A 16 -8.15 -0.34 -7.16
CA ASP A 16 -8.28 1.09 -6.90
C ASP A 16 -9.71 1.56 -7.13
N ASP A 17 -10.31 1.24 -8.28
CA ASP A 17 -11.68 1.65 -8.63
C ASP A 17 -12.68 1.16 -7.55
N ALA A 18 -12.56 -0.10 -7.13
CA ALA A 18 -13.42 -0.67 -6.09
C ALA A 18 -13.19 -0.02 -4.71
N VAL A 19 -11.94 0.30 -4.37
CA VAL A 19 -11.59 1.00 -3.13
C VAL A 19 -12.13 2.43 -3.16
N ASP A 20 -11.93 3.16 -4.25
CA ASP A 20 -12.36 4.54 -4.43
C ASP A 20 -13.89 4.66 -4.32
N ASP A 21 -14.64 3.71 -4.88
CA ASP A 21 -16.10 3.62 -4.71
C ASP A 21 -16.52 3.45 -3.25
N ILE A 22 -15.76 2.69 -2.45
CA ILE A 22 -16.02 2.51 -1.02
C ILE A 22 -15.67 3.79 -0.25
N VAL A 23 -14.50 4.39 -0.54
CA VAL A 23 -14.07 5.64 0.09
C VAL A 23 -15.05 6.77 -0.21
N ALA A 24 -15.55 6.87 -1.43
CA ALA A 24 -16.52 7.88 -1.82
C ALA A 24 -17.83 7.75 -1.03
N ARG A 25 -18.32 6.52 -0.84
CA ARG A 25 -19.54 6.23 -0.06
C ARG A 25 -19.38 6.49 1.44
N HIS A 26 -18.20 6.19 1.99
CA HIS A 26 -17.92 6.26 3.44
C HIS A 26 -16.90 7.34 3.80
N ARG A 27 -16.86 8.43 3.03
CA ARG A 27 -15.90 9.54 3.16
C ARG A 27 -15.82 10.17 4.55
N GLY A 28 -16.89 10.12 5.35
CA GLY A 28 -16.88 10.61 6.74
C GLY A 28 -16.25 9.64 7.74
N GLU A 29 -16.06 8.38 7.35
CA GLU A 29 -15.63 7.27 8.20
C GLU A 29 -14.27 6.70 7.78
N VAL A 30 -13.75 7.10 6.61
CA VAL A 30 -12.48 6.62 6.06
C VAL A 30 -11.40 7.69 6.13
N SER A 31 -10.31 7.39 6.83
CA SER A 31 -9.14 8.25 7.03
C SER A 31 -8.06 8.09 5.94
N CYS A 32 -8.19 7.12 5.05
CA CYS A 32 -7.17 6.81 4.04
C CYS A 32 -7.07 7.89 2.96
N ARG A 33 -5.88 8.46 2.78
CA ARG A 33 -5.52 9.44 1.73
C ARG A 33 -4.00 9.49 1.58
N PRO A 34 -3.43 10.06 0.50
CA PRO A 34 -1.99 10.39 0.47
C PRO A 34 -1.57 11.11 1.77
N GLY A 35 -0.49 10.66 2.40
CA GLY A 35 -0.04 11.13 3.72
C GLY A 35 -0.60 10.36 4.93
N CYS A 36 -1.61 9.49 4.75
CA CYS A 36 -1.96 8.49 5.76
C CYS A 36 -0.95 7.33 5.68
N SER A 37 -0.20 7.10 6.76
CA SER A 37 0.96 6.20 6.78
C SER A 37 0.85 5.03 7.76
N ASP A 38 -0.31 4.80 8.36
CA ASP A 38 -0.50 3.70 9.33
C ASP A 38 -0.14 2.33 8.71
N CYS A 39 -0.58 2.09 7.48
CA CYS A 39 -0.24 0.85 6.75
C CYS A 39 1.26 0.75 6.41
N CYS A 40 2.01 1.86 6.39
CA CYS A 40 3.46 1.84 6.15
C CYS A 40 4.25 1.36 7.36
N HIS A 41 3.63 1.27 8.54
CA HIS A 41 4.24 0.71 9.75
C HIS A 41 3.85 -0.76 9.99
N GLN A 42 3.09 -1.35 9.05
CA GLN A 42 2.65 -2.73 9.09
C GLN A 42 3.53 -3.60 8.19
N THR A 43 3.70 -4.86 8.60
CA THR A 43 4.52 -5.81 7.85
C THR A 43 3.65 -6.61 6.89
N PHE A 44 3.85 -6.40 5.60
CA PHE A 44 3.18 -7.17 4.56
C PHE A 44 4.17 -7.95 3.70
N ARG A 45 3.75 -9.13 3.29
CA ARG A 45 4.44 -9.90 2.25
C ARG A 45 3.92 -9.44 0.89
N VAL A 46 4.83 -9.29 -0.06
CA VAL A 46 4.52 -9.00 -1.46
C VAL A 46 5.00 -10.15 -2.33
N THR A 47 4.29 -10.39 -3.42
CA THR A 47 4.69 -11.40 -4.40
C THR A 47 5.95 -10.96 -5.17
N ALA A 48 6.62 -11.90 -5.85
CA ALA A 48 7.75 -11.56 -6.71
C ALA A 48 7.37 -10.57 -7.84
N LEU A 49 6.13 -10.65 -8.34
CA LEU A 49 5.61 -9.76 -9.38
C LEU A 49 5.36 -8.34 -8.84
N GLU A 50 4.79 -8.20 -7.64
CA GLU A 50 4.70 -6.90 -6.95
C GLU A 50 6.09 -6.35 -6.61
N GLY A 51 7.04 -7.22 -6.26
CA GLY A 51 8.44 -6.82 -6.10
C GLY A 51 9.04 -6.24 -7.38
N ALA A 52 8.67 -6.77 -8.55
CA ALA A 52 9.07 -6.20 -9.83
C ALA A 52 8.40 -4.83 -10.10
N LEU A 53 7.14 -4.64 -9.68
CA LEU A 53 6.46 -3.35 -9.72
C LEU A 53 7.17 -2.30 -8.84
N LEU A 54 7.56 -2.67 -7.62
CA LEU A 54 8.33 -1.80 -6.72
C LEU A 54 9.69 -1.42 -7.31
N ARG A 55 10.40 -2.38 -7.93
CA ARG A 55 11.67 -2.11 -8.64
C ARG A 55 11.48 -1.15 -9.82
N ALA A 56 10.39 -1.28 -10.56
CA ALA A 56 10.06 -0.35 -11.65
C ALA A 56 9.81 1.06 -11.12
N GLY A 57 9.08 1.19 -10.00
CA GLY A 57 8.88 2.48 -9.35
C GLY A 57 10.19 3.09 -8.86
N LEU A 58 11.05 2.29 -8.22
CA LEU A 58 12.36 2.73 -7.76
C LEU A 58 13.27 3.22 -8.90
N ALA A 59 13.21 2.57 -10.07
CA ALA A 59 13.96 2.97 -11.25
C ALA A 59 13.47 4.29 -11.87
N ALA A 60 12.21 4.67 -11.64
CA ALA A 60 11.62 5.90 -12.15
C ALA A 60 11.82 7.12 -11.20
N LEU A 61 12.34 6.91 -9.99
CA LEU A 61 12.60 7.98 -9.03
C LEU A 61 13.92 8.72 -9.29
N PRO A 62 14.04 9.98 -8.83
CA PRO A 62 15.33 10.66 -8.77
C PRO A 62 16.37 9.84 -8.02
N ALA A 63 17.63 9.87 -8.47
CA ALA A 63 18.70 9.03 -7.94
C ALA A 63 18.88 9.14 -6.42
N ALA A 64 18.74 10.35 -5.86
CA ALA A 64 18.82 10.59 -4.42
C ALA A 64 17.68 9.89 -3.64
N GLN A 65 16.44 9.98 -4.13
CA GLN A 65 15.29 9.32 -3.51
C GLN A 65 15.45 7.79 -3.59
N ALA A 66 15.85 7.27 -4.76
CA ALA A 66 16.08 5.85 -4.93
C ALA A 66 17.21 5.33 -4.02
N ALA A 67 18.30 6.09 -3.85
CA ALA A 67 19.39 5.75 -2.95
C ALA A 67 18.92 5.72 -1.48
N SER A 68 18.13 6.70 -1.05
CA SER A 68 17.55 6.75 0.30
C SER A 68 16.65 5.54 0.58
N ILE A 69 15.78 5.17 -0.36
CA ILE A 69 14.94 3.96 -0.24
C ILE A 69 15.80 2.69 -0.13
N ARG A 70 16.84 2.55 -0.97
CA ARG A 70 17.74 1.38 -0.92
C ARG A 70 18.50 1.29 0.41
N ALA A 71 18.99 2.41 0.92
CA ALA A 71 19.68 2.46 2.22
C ALA A 71 18.76 2.00 3.35
N ARG A 72 17.53 2.54 3.41
CA ARG A 72 16.51 2.13 4.39
C ARG A 72 16.12 0.66 4.24
N ALA A 73 16.02 0.17 3.01
CA ALA A 73 15.71 -1.24 2.72
C ALA A 73 16.81 -2.19 3.21
N GLY A 74 18.09 -1.80 3.15
CA GLY A 74 19.19 -2.60 3.70
C GLY A 74 19.10 -2.79 5.23
N ALA A 75 18.56 -1.80 5.93
CA ALA A 75 18.30 -1.83 7.36
C ALA A 75 16.92 -2.41 7.73
N TYR A 76 16.04 -2.70 6.76
CA TYR A 76 14.66 -3.11 7.02
C TYR A 76 14.60 -4.49 7.68
N ARG A 77 13.83 -4.60 8.76
CA ARG A 77 13.61 -5.84 9.52
C ARG A 77 12.10 -6.08 9.65
N PRO A 78 11.52 -7.03 8.88
CA PRO A 78 10.07 -7.22 8.80
C PRO A 78 9.38 -7.38 10.16
N ASP A 79 10.01 -8.04 11.12
CA ASP A 79 9.37 -8.32 12.41
C ASP A 79 9.62 -7.25 13.49
N ALA A 80 10.43 -6.23 13.18
CA ALA A 80 10.80 -5.17 14.11
C ALA A 80 9.83 -3.98 14.13
N ARG A 81 8.71 -4.06 13.39
CA ARG A 81 7.73 -2.96 13.22
C ARG A 81 8.36 -1.64 12.76
N VAL A 82 9.42 -1.72 11.97
CA VAL A 82 10.04 -0.54 11.36
C VAL A 82 9.22 -0.07 10.15
N ALA A 83 9.24 1.22 9.89
CA ALA A 83 8.53 1.79 8.75
C ALA A 83 9.00 1.21 7.42
N CYS A 84 8.07 1.13 6.46
CA CYS A 84 8.34 0.76 5.09
C CYS A 84 9.47 1.64 4.51
N PRO A 85 10.48 1.07 3.83
CA PRO A 85 11.59 1.83 3.27
C PRO A 85 11.22 2.91 2.25
N ALA A 86 9.98 2.89 1.74
CA ALA A 86 9.46 3.89 0.82
C ALA A 86 8.73 5.05 1.51
N LEU A 87 8.52 5.02 2.83
CA LEU A 87 7.90 6.11 3.59
C LEU A 87 8.93 7.22 3.82
N ASP A 88 8.67 8.46 3.41
CA ASP A 88 9.51 9.62 3.76
C ASP A 88 9.16 10.21 5.14
N ASP A 89 9.99 11.16 5.57
CA ASP A 89 9.84 11.84 6.87
C ASP A 89 8.59 12.74 6.93
N ALA A 90 8.00 13.07 5.78
CA ALA A 90 6.72 13.78 5.69
C ALA A 90 5.51 12.83 5.76
N GLY A 91 5.73 11.53 5.98
CA GLY A 91 4.67 10.53 6.06
C GLY A 91 4.09 10.13 4.69
N CYS A 92 4.75 10.50 3.59
CA CYS A 92 4.32 10.19 2.24
C CYS A 92 5.06 8.98 1.67
N CYS A 93 4.33 8.10 0.98
CA CYS A 93 4.95 6.98 0.30
C CYS A 93 5.57 7.46 -1.02
N GLN A 94 6.90 7.38 -1.15
CA GLN A 94 7.63 7.76 -2.36
C GLN A 94 7.34 6.84 -3.56
N LEU A 95 6.74 5.67 -3.33
CA LEU A 95 6.31 4.73 -4.36
C LEU A 95 4.78 4.64 -4.47
N TYR A 96 4.05 5.71 -4.15
CA TYR A 96 2.57 5.70 -4.05
C TYR A 96 1.87 5.12 -5.29
N ALA A 97 2.33 5.49 -6.50
CA ALA A 97 1.79 4.98 -7.76
C ALA A 97 2.13 3.50 -8.02
N HIS A 98 3.18 2.97 -7.38
CA HIS A 98 3.67 1.60 -7.50
C HIS A 98 3.33 0.74 -6.28
N ARG A 99 2.32 1.15 -5.50
CA ARG A 99 1.85 0.42 -4.32
C ARG A 99 1.38 -1.00 -4.68
N PRO A 100 1.81 -2.02 -3.93
CA PRO A 100 1.27 -3.39 -4.01
C PRO A 100 -0.23 -3.45 -3.68
N ALA A 101 -0.87 -4.57 -3.98
CA ALA A 101 -2.31 -4.73 -3.79
C ALA A 101 -2.73 -4.52 -2.32
N ILE A 102 -1.95 -5.04 -1.38
CA ILE A 102 -2.24 -4.90 0.06
C ILE A 102 -2.24 -3.43 0.49
N CYS A 103 -1.30 -2.61 0.00
CA CYS A 103 -1.22 -1.19 0.32
C CYS A 103 -2.39 -0.36 -0.24
N ARG A 104 -3.12 -0.90 -1.23
CA ARG A 104 -4.31 -0.26 -1.84
C ARG A 104 -5.58 -0.60 -1.06
N LYS A 105 -5.70 -1.84 -0.57
CA LYS A 105 -6.93 -2.33 0.07
C LYS A 105 -6.88 -2.49 1.60
N TYR A 106 -5.73 -2.33 2.25
CA TYR A 106 -5.58 -2.61 3.69
C TYR A 106 -6.64 -1.92 4.56
N GLY A 107 -6.97 -0.66 4.26
CA GLY A 107 -7.83 0.14 5.12
C GLY A 107 -9.34 -0.02 4.89
N VAL A 108 -9.77 -0.55 3.75
CA VAL A 108 -11.21 -0.65 3.43
C VAL A 108 -11.86 -1.85 4.09
N PRO A 109 -13.17 -1.78 4.38
CA PRO A 109 -13.91 -2.91 4.92
C PRO A 109 -13.99 -4.01 3.87
N LEU A 110 -13.46 -5.19 4.21
CA LEU A 110 -13.57 -6.39 3.38
C LEU A 110 -14.50 -7.38 4.07
N TRP A 111 -15.53 -7.82 3.35
CA TRP A 111 -16.43 -8.85 3.82
C TRP A 111 -15.70 -10.21 3.88
N HIS A 112 -15.91 -10.95 4.97
CA HIS A 112 -15.35 -12.29 5.16
C HIS A 112 -16.49 -13.32 5.28
N PRO A 113 -16.57 -14.35 4.41
CA PRO A 113 -17.67 -15.31 4.42
C PRO A 113 -17.81 -16.06 5.75
N ASP A 114 -16.69 -16.49 6.33
CA ASP A 114 -16.72 -17.25 7.59
C ASP A 114 -16.95 -16.36 8.82
N ARG A 115 -16.87 -15.04 8.67
CA ARG A 115 -16.98 -14.06 9.76
C ARG A 115 -17.77 -12.83 9.29
N PRO A 116 -19.04 -13.01 8.89
CA PRO A 116 -19.81 -11.94 8.24
C PRO A 116 -20.20 -10.81 9.19
N HIS A 117 -20.09 -11.03 10.50
CA HIS A 117 -20.36 -10.06 11.57
C HIS A 117 -19.09 -9.33 12.04
N GLU A 118 -17.89 -9.73 11.59
CA GLU A 118 -16.65 -9.02 11.90
C GLU A 118 -16.35 -7.99 10.82
N LEU A 119 -16.28 -6.71 11.21
CA LEU A 119 -15.73 -5.67 10.36
C LEU A 119 -14.22 -5.57 10.59
N ARG A 120 -13.43 -5.99 9.59
CA ARG A 120 -11.97 -5.82 9.62
C ARG A 120 -11.57 -4.66 8.72
N THR A 121 -11.09 -3.60 9.35
CA THR A 121 -10.66 -2.35 8.70
C THR A 121 -9.36 -1.86 9.32
N CYS A 122 -8.72 -0.86 8.70
CA CYS A 122 -7.70 -0.09 9.41
C CYS A 122 -8.31 0.47 10.68
N HIS A 123 -7.55 0.37 11.77
CA HIS A 123 -8.01 0.81 13.07
C HIS A 123 -8.43 2.29 13.10
N MET A 124 -8.02 3.13 12.14
CA MET A 124 -8.41 4.54 12.01
C MET A 124 -9.73 4.80 11.27
N ASN A 125 -10.34 3.78 10.67
CA ASN A 125 -11.59 3.91 9.91
C ASN A 125 -12.78 3.40 10.73
N PHE A 126 -13.98 3.94 10.48
CA PHE A 126 -15.25 3.52 11.12
C PHE A 126 -15.22 3.59 12.66
N ARG A 127 -14.70 4.70 13.20
CA ARG A 127 -14.56 4.94 14.66
C ARG A 127 -15.74 5.67 15.33
N SER A 128 -16.86 5.82 14.63
CA SER A 128 -18.07 6.48 15.14
C SER A 128 -18.67 5.76 16.33
#